data_AF-A0A9Q0GCA5-F1
#
_entry.id   AF-A0A9Q0GCA5-F1
#
_cell.length_a   1.000
_cell.length_b   1.000
_cell.length_c   1.000
_cell.angle_alpha   90.00
_cell.angle_beta   90.00
_cell.angle_gamma   90.00
#
_symmetry.space_group_name_H-M   'P 1'
#
loop_
_entity.id
_entity.type
_entity.pdbx_description
1 polymer ?
#
loop_
_entity_poly.entity_id
_entity_poly.type
_entity_poly.pdbx_seq_one_letter_code
_entity_poly.pdbx_strand_id
1 'polypeptide(L)'
;MESSEEKMRSAFDFYMNTVKLQLEKIISYPILFRYSIEDRALPKWNVLQLLKSHNLLRKDTKVTRWMALSEKYFSQRCVTRFADKIPELINVYLGYSQGKK
;
A
#
# COMPACT_ATOMS: atom_id res chain seq x y z
N MET A 1 17.92 -13.71 -10.89
CA MET A 1 17.58 -12.28 -11.00
C MET A 1 16.30 -12.19 -11.81
N GLU A 2 15.24 -11.62 -11.24
CA GLU A 2 13.99 -11.37 -11.98
C GLU A 2 14.21 -10.23 -12.99
N SER A 3 13.76 -10.44 -14.22
CA SER A 3 13.82 -9.46 -15.29
C SER A 3 12.91 -8.26 -15.01
N SER A 4 13.15 -7.13 -15.69
CA SER A 4 12.30 -5.95 -15.58
C SER A 4 10.85 -6.23 -16.01
N GLU A 5 10.64 -7.11 -16.99
CA GLU A 5 9.31 -7.50 -17.46
C GLU A 5 8.54 -8.30 -16.42
N GLU A 6 9.19 -9.31 -15.82
CA GLU A 6 8.60 -10.11 -14.74
C GLU A 6 8.21 -9.23 -13.55
N LYS A 7 9.08 -8.29 -13.13
CA LYS A 7 8.76 -7.33 -12.07
C LYS A 7 7.53 -6.48 -12.39
N MET A 8 7.41 -6.01 -13.63
CA MET A 8 6.24 -5.24 -14.04
C MET A 8 4.97 -6.08 -14.04
N ARG A 9 5.04 -7.34 -14.50
CA ARG A 9 3.91 -8.28 -14.50
C ARG A 9 3.46 -8.59 -13.06
N SER A 10 4.40 -8.90 -12.17
CA SER A 10 4.13 -9.14 -10.75
C SER A 10 3.49 -7.91 -10.08
N ALA A 11 4.00 -6.70 -10.36
CA ALA A 11 3.41 -5.48 -9.82
C ALA A 11 2.02 -5.23 -10.39
N PHE A 12 1.82 -5.42 -11.70
CA PHE A 12 0.52 -5.28 -12.35
C PHE A 12 -0.51 -6.22 -11.70
N ASP A 13 -0.16 -7.50 -11.54
CA ASP A 13 -0.99 -8.52 -10.91
C ASP A 13 -1.37 -8.11 -9.48
N PHE A 14 -0.40 -7.68 -8.67
CA PHE A 14 -0.67 -7.19 -7.32
C PHE A 14 -1.69 -6.04 -7.30
N TYR A 15 -1.53 -5.02 -8.13
CA TYR A 15 -2.44 -3.88 -8.13
C TYR A 15 -3.84 -4.21 -8.68
N MET A 16 -3.92 -5.06 -9.71
CA MET A 16 -5.17 -5.44 -10.35
C MET A 16 -5.94 -6.46 -9.49
N ASN A 17 -5.26 -7.50 -9.01
CA ASN A 17 -5.88 -8.66 -8.38
C ASN A 17 -5.92 -8.57 -6.85
N THR A 18 -4.91 -7.99 -6.19
CA THR A 18 -4.89 -7.84 -4.73
C THR A 18 -5.49 -6.51 -4.29
N VAL A 19 -5.02 -5.40 -4.86
CA VAL A 19 -5.48 -4.04 -4.50
C VAL A 19 -6.84 -3.69 -5.15
N LYS A 20 -7.24 -4.45 -6.19
CA LYS A 20 -8.48 -4.24 -6.95
C LYS A 20 -8.57 -2.87 -7.62
N LEU A 21 -7.45 -2.37 -8.15
CA LEU A 21 -7.45 -1.16 -8.95
C LEU A 21 -7.94 -1.44 -10.37
N GLN A 22 -8.67 -0.48 -10.96
CA GLN A 22 -9.04 -0.54 -12.36
C GLN A 22 -7.80 -0.33 -13.25
N LEU A 23 -7.81 -0.94 -14.45
CA LEU A 23 -6.72 -0.85 -15.42
C LEU A 23 -6.33 0.60 -15.72
N GLU A 24 -7.31 1.48 -15.95
CA GLU A 24 -7.11 2.89 -16.27
C GLU A 24 -6.36 3.62 -15.15
N LYS A 25 -6.61 3.21 -13.89
CA LYS A 25 -5.88 3.74 -12.73
C LYS A 25 -4.46 3.22 -12.71
N ILE A 26 -4.24 1.94 -12.93
CA ILE A 26 -2.89 1.37 -12.91
C ILE A 26 -1.99 2.02 -13.97
N ILE A 27 -2.46 2.12 -15.22
CA ILE A 27 -1.68 2.71 -16.32
C ILE A 27 -1.43 4.21 -16.13
N SER A 28 -2.34 4.93 -15.48
CA SER A 28 -2.18 6.37 -15.21
C SER A 28 -1.17 6.69 -14.10
N TYR A 29 -0.69 5.69 -13.35
CA TYR A 29 0.30 5.86 -12.29
C TYR A 29 1.53 4.94 -12.50
N PRO A 30 2.42 5.24 -13.46
CA PRO A 30 3.64 4.45 -13.69
C PRO A 30 4.53 4.28 -12.45
N ILE A 31 4.45 5.21 -11.49
CA ILE A 31 5.18 5.15 -10.23
C ILE A 31 4.88 3.90 -9.41
N LEU A 32 3.70 3.29 -9.58
CA LEU A 32 3.31 2.06 -8.91
C LEU A 32 4.25 0.88 -9.24
N PHE A 33 4.80 0.85 -10.46
CA PHE A 33 5.74 -0.17 -10.92
C PHE A 33 7.17 0.06 -10.43
N ARG A 34 7.47 1.23 -9.85
CA ARG A 34 8.80 1.57 -9.34
C ARG A 34 9.05 1.04 -7.93
N TYR A 35 8.01 0.60 -7.23
CA TYR A 35 8.09 0.16 -5.85
C TYR A 35 8.17 -1.36 -5.78
N SER A 36 9.02 -1.88 -4.89
CA SER A 36 8.98 -3.30 -4.55
C SER A 36 7.63 -3.63 -3.92
N ILE A 37 7.10 -4.79 -4.29
CA ILE A 37 5.82 -5.26 -3.74
C ILE A 37 5.98 -5.52 -2.25
N GLU A 38 6.99 -6.31 -1.88
CA GLU A 38 7.22 -6.77 -0.51
C GLU A 38 7.59 -5.63 0.44
N ASP A 39 8.54 -4.75 0.07
CA ASP A 39 9.02 -3.73 1.02
C ASP A 39 8.15 -2.48 1.07
N ARG A 40 7.32 -2.21 0.05
CA ARG A 40 6.62 -0.92 -0.07
C ARG A 40 5.15 -1.04 -0.40
N ALA A 41 4.78 -1.76 -1.47
CA ALA A 41 3.40 -1.78 -1.91
C ALA A 41 2.51 -2.55 -0.91
N LEU A 42 2.94 -3.73 -0.47
CA LEU A 42 2.21 -4.58 0.46
C LEU A 42 2.06 -3.94 1.86
N PRO A 43 3.11 -3.37 2.49
CA PRO A 43 2.94 -2.68 3.76
C PRO A 43 1.96 -1.50 3.68
N LYS A 44 2.04 -0.69 2.62
CA LYS A 44 1.06 0.40 2.39
C LYS A 44 -0.35 -0.12 2.23
N TRP A 45 -0.53 -1.21 1.48
CA TRP A 45 -1.84 -1.81 1.29
C TRP A 45 -2.43 -2.31 2.61
N ASN A 46 -1.64 -3.00 3.42
CA ASN A 46 -2.07 -3.50 4.73
C ASN A 46 -2.48 -2.36 5.68
N VAL A 47 -1.71 -1.28 5.70
CA VAL A 47 -2.05 -0.06 6.44
C VAL A 47 -3.40 0.51 5.97
N LEU A 48 -3.62 0.60 4.65
CA LEU A 48 -4.90 1.10 4.12
C LEU A 48 -6.07 0.18 4.45
N GLN A 49 -5.88 -1.15 4.44
CA GLN A 49 -6.90 -2.10 4.87
C GLN A 49 -7.25 -1.95 6.35
N LEU A 50 -6.23 -1.79 7.21
CA LEU A 50 -6.44 -1.55 8.64
C LEU A 50 -7.16 -0.23 8.89
N LEU A 51 -6.75 0.86 8.23
CA LEU A 51 -7.46 2.13 8.36
C LEU A 51 -8.91 2.05 7.86
N LYS A 52 -9.17 1.22 6.83
CA LYS A 52 -10.52 0.97 6.32
C LYS A 52 -11.37 0.18 7.32
N SER A 53 -10.84 -0.85 7.96
CA SER A 53 -11.59 -1.64 8.96
C SER A 53 -11.96 -0.82 10.21
N HIS A 54 -11.15 0.19 10.54
CA HIS A 54 -11.45 1.15 11.61
C HIS A 54 -12.25 2.39 11.16
N ASN A 55 -12.76 2.43 9.92
CA ASN A 55 -13.51 3.56 9.36
C ASN A 55 -12.75 4.92 9.41
N LEU A 56 -11.42 4.89 9.38
CA LEU A 56 -10.56 6.08 9.43
C LEU A 56 -10.25 6.66 8.04
N LEU A 57 -10.60 5.94 6.97
CA LEU A 57 -10.53 6.44 5.60
C LEU A 57 -11.89 6.98 5.17
N ARG A 58 -11.90 8.15 4.51
CA ARG A 58 -13.11 8.71 3.90
C ARG A 58 -13.57 7.81 2.75
N LYS A 59 -14.89 7.76 2.49
CA LYS A 59 -15.46 6.92 1.41
C LYS A 59 -14.93 7.28 0.00
N ASP A 60 -14.55 8.53 -0.21
CA ASP A 60 -14.00 9.06 -1.47
C ASP A 60 -12.46 8.94 -1.57
N THR A 61 -11.83 8.26 -0.61
CA THR A 61 -10.38 8.12 -0.56
C THR A 61 -9.86 7.31 -1.75
N LYS A 62 -9.10 7.96 -2.63
CA LYS A 62 -8.48 7.32 -3.79
C LYS A 62 -7.29 6.46 -3.36
N VAL A 63 -7.48 5.14 -3.25
CA VAL A 63 -6.43 4.16 -2.91
C VAL A 63 -5.19 4.33 -3.78
N THR A 64 -5.35 4.51 -5.09
CA THR A 64 -4.24 4.72 -6.04
C THR A 64 -3.34 5.89 -5.64
N ARG A 65 -3.92 6.98 -5.13
CA ARG A 65 -3.14 8.15 -4.71
C ARG A 65 -2.28 7.84 -3.50
N TRP A 66 -2.77 7.05 -2.55
CA TRP A 66 -1.99 6.64 -1.37
C TRP A 66 -0.87 5.68 -1.73
N MET A 67 -1.16 4.70 -2.59
CA MET A 67 -0.15 3.75 -3.07
C MET A 67 0.97 4.46 -3.86
N ALA A 68 0.63 5.53 -4.57
CA ALA A 68 1.58 6.35 -5.32
C ALA A 68 2.38 7.37 -4.47
N LEU A 69 2.10 7.52 -3.18
CA LEU A 69 2.89 8.43 -2.33
C LEU A 69 4.29 7.88 -2.08
N SER A 70 5.26 8.78 -1.96
CA SER A 70 6.59 8.43 -1.43
C SER A 70 6.46 7.94 0.02
N GLU A 71 7.43 7.14 0.47
CA GLU A 71 7.45 6.64 1.86
C GLU A 71 7.36 7.77 2.88
N LYS A 72 8.10 8.86 2.67
CA LYS A 72 8.07 10.05 3.54
C LYS A 72 6.64 10.60 3.68
N TYR A 73 5.94 10.81 2.57
CA TYR A 73 4.60 11.37 2.61
C TYR A 73 3.56 10.37 3.12
N PHE A 74 3.70 9.10 2.80
CA PHE A 74 2.82 8.05 3.30
C PHE A 74 2.93 7.93 4.82
N SER A 75 4.15 7.85 5.35
CA SER A 75 4.41 7.76 6.79
C SER A 75 3.83 8.96 7.54
N GLN A 76 4.11 10.18 7.09
CA GLN A 76 3.58 11.40 7.74
C GLN A 76 2.04 11.47 7.71
N ARG A 77 1.41 11.10 6.59
CA ARG A 77 -0.03 11.31 6.37
C ARG A 77 -0.91 10.14 6.84
N CYS A 78 -0.37 8.93 6.92
CA CYS A 78 -1.06 7.74 7.43
C CYS A 78 -0.52 7.33 8.79
N VAL A 79 0.76 6.97 8.86
CA VAL A 79 1.34 6.30 10.02
C VAL A 79 1.34 7.23 11.23
N THR A 80 2.00 8.39 11.13
CA THR A 80 2.04 9.36 12.25
C THR A 80 0.65 9.88 12.61
N ARG A 81 -0.22 10.10 11.61
CA ARG A 81 -1.57 10.66 11.84
C ARG A 81 -2.50 9.73 12.63
N PHE A 82 -2.35 8.43 12.46
CA PHE A 82 -3.27 7.44 13.03
C PHE A 82 -2.61 6.52 14.06
N ALA A 83 -1.31 6.67 14.33
CA ALA A 83 -0.56 5.89 15.32
C ALA A 83 -1.21 5.91 16.71
N ASP A 84 -1.70 7.07 17.17
CA ASP A 84 -2.36 7.19 18.49
C ASP A 84 -3.72 6.47 18.55
N LYS A 85 -4.35 6.25 17.39
CA LYS A 85 -5.66 5.59 17.29
C LYS A 85 -5.54 4.10 17.08
N ILE A 86 -4.48 3.67 16.41
CA ILE A 86 -4.20 2.27 16.09
C ILE A 86 -2.71 2.04 16.36
N PRO A 87 -2.32 1.67 17.59
CA PRO A 87 -0.93 1.44 17.94
C PRO A 87 -0.24 0.36 17.06
N GLU A 88 -1.03 -0.60 16.58
CA GLU A 88 -0.60 -1.69 15.69
C GLU A 88 -0.22 -1.22 14.27
N LEU A 89 -0.61 0.00 13.88
CA LEU A 89 -0.40 0.55 12.54
C LEU A 89 1.08 0.62 12.16
N ILE A 90 1.95 0.94 13.13
CA ILE A 90 3.39 1.02 12.93
C ILE A 90 3.94 -0.38 12.62
N ASN A 91 3.52 -1.39 13.37
CA ASN A 91 3.95 -2.77 13.17
C ASN A 91 3.54 -3.28 11.78
N VAL A 92 2.31 -2.99 11.37
CA VAL A 92 1.80 -3.34 10.04
C VAL A 92 2.59 -2.62 8.93
N TYR A 93 2.93 -1.34 9.12
CA TYR A 93 3.71 -0.57 8.15
C TYR A 93 5.16 -1.04 8.03
N LEU A 94 5.78 -1.45 9.13
CA LEU A 94 7.15 -1.96 9.14
C LEU A 94 7.26 -3.41 8.63
N GLY A 95 6.14 -4.04 8.26
CA GLY A 95 6.13 -5.43 7.83
C GLY A 95 6.32 -6.43 8.97
N TYR A 96 6.26 -5.98 10.23
CA TYR A 96 6.15 -6.85 11.39
C TYR A 96 4.73 -7.38 11.45
N SER A 97 4.40 -8.34 10.58
CA SER A 97 3.29 -9.24 10.83
C SER A 97 3.58 -9.90 12.18
N GLN A 98 2.74 -9.66 13.19
CA GLN A 98 2.74 -10.48 14.39
C GLN A 98 2.65 -11.93 13.91
N GLY A 99 3.75 -12.68 14.07
CA GLY A 99 3.75 -14.11 13.87
C GLY A 99 2.62 -14.66 14.71
N LYS A 100 1.54 -15.09 14.05
CA LYS A 100 0.60 -15.99 14.69
C LYS A 100 1.40 -17.26 14.99
N LYS A 101 1.39 -17.63 16.26
CA LYS A 101 1.89 -18.89 16.82
C LYS A 101 1.66 -20.08 15.90
#